data_AF-A0A954RRE5-F1
#
_entry.id   AF-A0A954RRE5-F1
#
_cell.length_a   1.000
_cell.length_b   1.000
_cell.length_c   1.000
_cell.angle_alpha   90.00
_cell.angle_beta   90.00
_cell.angle_gamma   90.00
#
_symmetry.space_group_name_H-M   'P 1'
#
loop_
_entity.id
_entity.type
_entity.pdbx_description
1 polymer ?
#
loop_
_entity_poly.entity_id
_entity_poly.type
_entity_poly.pdbx_seq_one_letter_code
_entity_poly.pdbx_strand_id
1 'polypeptide(L)'
;EAAFHSAAPWYVMLREGRFKYVRPLIENDLEELYDLKADPEELHNLAVRPEHQGQLRELRNAAIKELKRTGAGFVDNMPEVRIGS
;
A
#
# COMPACT_ATOMS: atom_id res chain seq x y z
N GLU A 1 4.27 16.92 1.89
CA GLU A 1 2.91 17.28 2.38
C GLU A 1 2.00 16.06 2.25
N ALA A 2 1.29 15.68 3.32
CA ALA A 2 0.38 14.55 3.31
C ALA A 2 -0.96 14.91 2.67
N ALA A 3 -1.56 13.99 1.90
CA ALA A 3 -2.82 14.23 1.19
C ALA A 3 -4.01 13.82 2.07
N PHE A 4 -4.85 14.79 2.44
CA PHE A 4 -6.05 14.56 3.27
C PHE A 4 -7.33 15.02 2.55
N HIS A 5 -8.44 14.32 2.80
CA HIS A 5 -9.80 14.77 2.53
C HIS A 5 -10.66 14.56 3.77
N SER A 6 -11.25 15.64 4.31
CA SER A 6 -12.10 15.59 5.51
C SER A 6 -11.47 14.83 6.69
N ALA A 7 -10.19 15.11 6.97
CA ALA A 7 -9.35 14.49 8.00
C ALA A 7 -8.94 13.02 7.79
N ALA A 8 -9.37 12.38 6.69
CA ALA A 8 -8.87 11.06 6.30
C ALA A 8 -7.76 11.19 5.25
N PRO A 9 -6.67 10.41 5.33
CA PRO A 9 -5.65 10.45 4.30
C PRO A 9 -6.15 9.80 3.01
N TRP A 10 -5.47 10.11 1.91
CA TRP A 10 -5.69 9.41 0.65
C TRP A 10 -4.94 8.08 0.67
N TYR A 11 -5.50 7.09 -0.03
CA TYR A 11 -4.93 5.74 -0.08
C TYR A 11 -4.79 5.27 -1.53
N VAL A 12 -3.70 4.57 -1.79
CA VAL A 12 -3.59 3.69 -2.95
C VAL A 12 -3.87 2.27 -2.48
N MET A 13 -4.78 1.58 -3.18
CA MET A 13 -5.14 0.20 -2.85
C MET A 13 -5.03 -0.67 -4.10
N LEU A 14 -4.46 -1.86 -3.94
CA LEU A 14 -4.42 -2.89 -4.98
C LEU A 14 -4.84 -4.23 -4.37
N ARG A 15 -5.70 -4.97 -5.06
CA ARG A 15 -5.96 -6.37 -4.76
C ARG A 15 -5.41 -7.23 -5.90
N GLU A 16 -4.54 -8.16 -5.56
CA GLU A 16 -3.97 -9.12 -6.51
C GLU A 16 -4.09 -10.53 -5.93
N GLY A 17 -4.92 -11.36 -6.58
CA GLY A 17 -5.26 -12.69 -6.09
C GLY A 17 -5.85 -12.66 -4.67
N ARG A 18 -5.16 -13.32 -3.74
CA ARG A 18 -5.56 -13.41 -2.32
C ARG A 18 -5.09 -12.23 -1.48
N PHE A 19 -4.19 -11.39 -1.99
CA PHE A 19 -3.59 -10.32 -1.20
C PHE A 19 -4.22 -8.96 -1.51
N LYS A 20 -4.32 -8.14 -0.47
CA LYS A 20 -4.64 -6.71 -0.57
C LYS A 20 -3.45 -5.91 -0.06
N TYR A 21 -3.08 -4.89 -0.82
CA TYR A 21 -2.07 -3.91 -0.47
C TYR A 21 -2.73 -2.54 -0.31
N VAL A 22 -2.36 -1.82 0.74
CA VAL A 22 -2.83 -0.45 1.02
C VAL A 22 -1.61 0.42 1.33
N ARG A 23 -1.55 1.59 0.71
CA ARG A 23 -0.54 2.62 0.97
C ARG A 23 -1.24 3.94 1.33
N PRO A 24 -1.15 4.39 2.59
CA PRO A 24 -1.47 5.76 2.93
C PRO A 24 -0.56 6.73 2.16
N LEU A 25 -1.11 7.82 1.63
CA LEU A 25 -0.35 8.93 1.04
C LEU A 25 0.07 9.93 2.13
N ILE A 26 0.68 9.39 3.20
CA ILE A 26 1.31 10.11 4.30
C ILE A 26 2.81 9.73 4.28
N GLU A 27 3.66 10.73 4.46
CA GLU A 27 5.11 10.56 4.49
C GLU A 27 5.56 9.65 5.63
N ASN A 28 6.34 8.62 5.28
CA ASN A 28 6.92 7.66 6.23
C ASN A 28 5.87 6.91 7.09
N ASP A 29 4.64 6.82 6.61
CA ASP A 29 3.60 6.03 7.24
C ASP A 29 3.73 4.54 6.87
N LEU A 30 3.09 3.70 7.67
CA LEU A 30 3.14 2.26 7.55
C LEU A 30 2.21 1.78 6.42
N GLU A 31 2.76 1.04 5.47
CA GLU A 31 1.95 0.33 4.48
C GLU A 31 1.22 -0.86 5.11
N GLU A 32 0.18 -1.34 4.43
CA GLU A 32 -0.60 -2.48 4.89
C GLU A 32 -0.64 -3.58 3.84
N LEU A 33 -0.57 -4.82 4.33
CA LEU A 33 -0.67 -6.04 3.52
C LEU A 33 -1.57 -7.05 4.23
N TYR A 34 -2.63 -7.48 3.56
CA TYR A 34 -3.56 -8.47 4.11
C TYR A 34 -3.68 -9.68 3.20
N ASP A 35 -3.75 -10.85 3.81
CA ASP A 35 -4.10 -12.09 3.13
C ASP A 35 -5.59 -12.36 3.27
N LEU A 36 -6.39 -11.92 2.30
CA LEU A 36 -7.85 -11.99 2.36
C LEU A 36 -8.42 -13.41 2.40
N LYS A 37 -7.59 -14.44 2.13
CA LYS A 37 -8.02 -15.83 2.25
C LYS A 37 -7.86 -16.34 3.68
N ALA A 38 -6.77 -15.96 4.35
CA ALA A 38 -6.51 -16.36 5.75
C ALA A 38 -7.13 -15.38 6.76
N ASP A 39 -7.30 -14.13 6.37
CA ASP A 39 -7.75 -13.00 7.18
C ASP A 39 -8.77 -12.14 6.40
N PRO A 40 -10.00 -12.64 6.16
CA PRO A 40 -11.02 -11.93 5.37
C PRO A 40 -11.47 -10.60 5.99
N GLU A 41 -11.27 -10.42 7.29
CA GLU A 41 -11.64 -9.23 8.05
C GLU A 41 -10.50 -8.20 8.14
N GLU A 42 -9.34 -8.47 7.50
CA GLU A 42 -8.20 -7.54 7.41
C GLU A 42 -7.66 -7.11 8.80
N LEU A 43 -7.67 -8.01 9.77
CA LEU A 43 -7.28 -7.72 11.15
C LEU A 43 -5.77 -7.80 11.38
N HIS A 44 -5.03 -8.46 10.48
CA HIS A 44 -3.62 -8.78 10.66
C HIS A 44 -2.76 -8.17 9.56
N ASN A 45 -2.26 -6.96 9.80
CA ASN A 45 -1.32 -6.32 8.88
C ASN A 45 0.00 -7.13 8.79
N LEU A 46 0.24 -7.77 7.66
CA LEU A 46 1.44 -8.54 7.37
C LEU A 46 2.64 -7.67 6.97
N ALA A 47 2.44 -6.40 6.64
CA ALA A 47 3.53 -5.49 6.24
C ALA A 47 4.54 -5.21 7.36
N VAL A 48 4.19 -5.45 8.62
CA VAL A 48 5.12 -5.35 9.77
C VAL A 48 5.93 -6.63 10.00
N ARG A 49 5.67 -7.69 9.24
CA ARG A 49 6.30 -9.00 9.40
C ARG A 49 7.50 -9.12 8.43
N PRO A 50 8.73 -9.41 8.92
CA PRO A 50 9.90 -9.53 8.06
C PRO A 50 9.75 -10.56 6.92
N GLU A 51 9.07 -11.67 7.20
CA GLU A 51 8.81 -12.75 6.24
C GLU A 51 7.93 -12.32 5.04
N HIS A 52 7.17 -11.23 5.18
CA HIS A 52 6.27 -10.73 4.14
C HIS A 52 6.82 -9.51 3.38
N GLN A 53 8.04 -9.06 3.68
CA GLN A 53 8.65 -7.90 3.00
C GLN A 53 8.87 -8.11 1.50
N GLY A 54 9.09 -9.35 1.06
CA GLY A 54 9.13 -9.69 -0.36
C GLY A 54 7.81 -9.41 -1.06
N GLN A 55 6.72 -9.95 -0.51
CA GLN A 55 5.36 -9.78 -1.04
C GLN A 55 4.93 -8.31 -1.03
N LEU A 56 5.27 -7.56 0.03
CA LEU A 56 4.99 -6.13 0.13
C LEU A 56 5.63 -5.35 -1.02
N ARG A 57 6.91 -5.60 -1.32
CA ARG A 57 7.62 -4.94 -2.44
C ARG A 57 7.02 -5.28 -3.80
N GLU A 58 6.64 -6.53 -4.00
CA GLU A 58 5.99 -6.97 -5.24
C GLU A 58 4.67 -6.23 -5.48
N LEU A 59 3.79 -6.19 -4.48
CA LEU A 59 2.50 -5.52 -4.60
C LEU A 59 2.63 -4.00 -4.67
N ARG A 60 3.61 -3.40 -3.99
CA ARG A 60 3.96 -1.98 -4.16
C ARG A 60 4.31 -1.66 -5.61
N ASN A 61 5.16 -2.48 -6.23
CA ASN A 61 5.55 -2.30 -7.63
C ASN A 61 4.37 -2.52 -8.57
N ALA A 62 3.52 -3.50 -8.30
CA ALA A 62 2.29 -3.74 -9.06
C ALA A 62 1.33 -2.54 -8.97
N ALA A 63 1.16 -1.95 -7.77
CA ALA A 63 0.31 -0.78 -7.59
C ALA A 63 0.84 0.44 -8.35
N ILE A 64 2.15 0.69 -8.31
CA ILE A 64 2.79 1.76 -9.09
C ILE A 64 2.59 1.53 -10.60
N LYS A 65 2.78 0.29 -11.07
CA LYS A 65 2.57 -0.08 -12.47
C LYS A 65 1.13 0.18 -12.90
N GLU A 66 0.16 -0.16 -12.07
CA GLU A 66 -1.26 0.03 -12.35
C GLU A 66 -1.65 1.53 -12.37
N LEU A 67 -1.11 2.32 -11.45
CA LEU A 67 -1.29 3.78 -11.45
C LEU A 67 -0.73 4.41 -12.74
N LYS A 68 0.46 3.97 -13.19
CA LYS A 68 1.04 4.43 -14.47
C LYS A 68 0.18 4.00 -15.66
N ARG A 69 -0.30 2.75 -15.67
CA ARG A 69 -1.15 2.20 -16.73
C ARG A 69 -2.46 2.98 -16.89
N THR A 70 -3.02 3.43 -15.78
CA THR A 70 -4.29 4.18 -15.73
C THR A 70 -4.12 5.69 -15.88
N GLY A 71 -2.89 6.19 -15.98
CA GLY A 71 -2.61 7.62 -16.15
C GLY A 71 -2.91 8.45 -14.89
N ALA A 72 -2.76 7.86 -13.70
CA ALA A 72 -2.94 8.57 -12.45
C ALA A 72 -1.89 9.69 -12.30
N GLY A 73 -2.31 10.95 -12.45
CA GLY A 73 -1.42 12.11 -12.53
C GLY A 73 -0.59 12.42 -11.27
N PHE A 74 -0.78 11.69 -10.17
CA PHE A 74 -0.03 11.85 -8.93
C PHE A 74 1.05 10.79 -8.71
N VAL A 75 1.16 9.78 -9.59
CA VAL A 75 1.99 8.58 -9.36
C VAL A 75 3.47 8.89 -9.12
N ASP A 76 4.02 9.90 -9.79
CA ASP A 76 5.43 10.29 -9.65
C ASP A 76 5.69 11.26 -8.49
N ASN A 77 4.63 11.70 -7.80
CA ASN A 77 4.69 12.64 -6.67
C ASN A 77 4.17 12.02 -5.35
N MET A 78 4.10 10.70 -5.25
CA MET A 78 3.67 10.03 -4.02
C MET A 78 4.74 10.15 -2.92
N PRO A 79 4.35 10.37 -1.65
CA PRO A 79 5.29 10.51 -0.53
C PRO A 79 6.04 9.22 -0.26
N GLU A 80 7.24 9.30 0.31
CA GLU A 80 8.04 8.12 0.62
C GLU A 80 7.32 7.15 1.56
N VAL A 81 7.47 5.85 1.27
CA VAL A 81 6.97 4.78 2.15
C VAL A 81 7.92 4.61 3.32
N ARG A 82 7.41 4.16 4.48
CA ARG A 82 8.30 3.73 5.55
C ARG A 82 9.16 2.56 5.09
N ILE A 83 10.48 2.73 5.14
CA ILE A 83 11.42 1.63 4.95
C ILE A 83 11.69 1.00 6.32
N GLY A 84 11.37 -0.29 6.46
CA GLY A 84 11.65 -1.05 7.67
C GLY A 84 13.15 -1.15 7.94
N SER A 85 13.52 -0.98 9.21
CA SER A 85 14.86 -1.20 9.81
C SER A 85 15.29 -2.65 9.78
#